data_AF-A0A923CD80-F1
#
_entry.id   AF-A0A923CD80-F1
#
_cell.length_a   1.000
_cell.length_b   1.000
_cell.length_c   1.000
_cell.angle_alpha   90.00
_cell.angle_beta   90.00
_cell.angle_gamma   90.00
#
_symmetry.space_group_name_H-M   'P 1'
#
loop_
_entity.id
_entity.type
_entity.pdbx_description
1 polymer ?
#
loop_
_entity_poly.entity_id
_entity_poly.type
_entity_poly.pdbx_seq_one_letter_code
_entity_poly.pdbx_strand_id
1 'polypeptide(L)'
;VVPYAVSKAGLIQMTKGLALEWARHGIRVNALAPGYIVTDINRDFFDSEAGEALTKRIPSRRIGDPADLDGPLLLLCSEAGRHMTGAVVAVDGGHLVSGL
;
A
#
# COMPACT_ATOMS: atom_id res chain seq x y z
N VAL A 1 11.50 6.57 11.38
CA VAL A 1 10.46 5.52 11.50
C VAL A 1 9.18 6.04 12.18
N VAL A 2 9.23 6.49 13.44
CA VAL A 2 8.02 6.85 14.21
C VAL A 2 7.15 7.95 13.57
N PRO A 3 7.68 9.11 13.11
CA PRO A 3 6.84 10.16 12.53
C PRO A 3 6.12 9.70 11.24
N TYR A 4 6.82 8.91 10.42
CA TYR A 4 6.27 8.32 9.20
C TYR A 4 5.17 7.29 9.51
N ALA A 5 5.40 6.41 10.50
CA ALA A 5 4.41 5.42 10.91
C ALA A 5 3.13 6.08 11.44
N VAL A 6 3.26 7.11 12.28
CA VAL A 6 2.13 7.88 12.81
C VAL A 6 1.36 8.55 11.68
N SER A 7 2.04 9.20 10.73
CA SER A 7 1.35 9.89 9.63
C SER A 7 0.61 8.93 8.71
N LYS A 8 1.16 7.75 8.42
CA LYS A 8 0.50 6.72 7.60
C LYS A 8 -0.67 6.06 8.34
N ALA A 9 -0.57 5.82 9.64
CA ALA A 9 -1.71 5.35 10.45
C ALA A 9 -2.84 6.40 10.49
N GLY A 10 -2.49 7.67 10.65
CA GLY A 10 -3.44 8.79 10.59
C GLY A 10 -4.14 8.88 9.23
N LEU A 11 -3.40 8.73 8.12
CA LEU A 11 -3.95 8.68 6.76
C LEU A 11 -4.96 7.54 6.57
N ILE A 12 -4.69 6.35 7.15
CA ILE A 12 -5.63 5.22 7.11
C ILE A 12 -6.94 5.57 7.82
N GLN A 13 -6.88 6.19 9.00
CA GLN A 13 -8.10 6.60 9.70
C GLN A 13 -8.83 7.75 8.99
N MET A 14 -8.08 8.72 8.46
CA MET A 14 -8.63 9.80 7.65
C MET A 14 -9.38 9.27 6.42
N THR A 15 -8.84 8.24 5.74
CA THR A 15 -9.50 7.57 4.61
C THR A 15 -10.88 7.05 5.00
N LYS A 16 -11.01 6.41 6.17
CA LYS A 16 -12.28 5.87 6.67
C LYS A 16 -13.25 6.98 7.07
N GLY A 17 -12.78 8.04 7.73
CA GLY A 17 -13.61 9.20 8.09
C GLY A 17 -14.18 9.89 6.85
N LEU A 18 -13.32 10.23 5.88
CA LEU A 18 -13.74 10.85 4.63
C LEU A 18 -14.66 9.95 3.81
N ALA A 19 -14.45 8.62 3.82
CA ALA A 19 -15.34 7.69 3.14
C ALA A 19 -16.79 7.77 3.66
N LEU A 20 -16.99 7.96 4.97
CA LEU A 20 -18.31 8.15 5.57
C LEU A 20 -18.90 9.52 5.22
N GLU A 21 -18.12 10.58 5.38
CA GLU A 21 -18.58 11.95 5.15
C GLU A 21 -18.93 12.22 3.69
N TRP A 22 -18.18 11.64 2.75
CA TRP A 22 -18.30 11.94 1.34
C TRP A 22 -19.18 10.97 0.55
N ALA A 23 -19.60 9.86 1.16
CA ALA A 23 -20.50 8.88 0.51
C ALA A 23 -21.79 9.52 -0.02
N ARG A 24 -22.39 10.46 0.73
CA ARG A 24 -23.60 11.18 0.31
C ARG A 24 -23.41 12.05 -0.95
N HIS A 25 -22.17 12.37 -1.29
CA HIS A 25 -21.80 13.14 -2.49
C HIS A 25 -21.45 12.22 -3.67
N GLY A 26 -21.59 10.90 -3.53
CA GLY A 26 -21.17 9.94 -4.55
C GLY A 26 -19.66 9.84 -4.72
N ILE A 27 -18.86 10.38 -3.79
CA ILE A 27 -17.40 10.33 -3.83
C ILE A 27 -16.91 9.17 -2.97
N ARG A 28 -16.09 8.30 -3.57
CA ARG A 28 -15.47 7.15 -2.90
C ARG A 28 -14.09 7.53 -2.41
N VAL A 29 -13.72 7.10 -1.21
CA VAL A 29 -12.39 7.36 -0.63
C VAL A 29 -11.78 6.04 -0.19
N ASN A 30 -10.65 5.66 -0.77
CA ASN A 30 -9.95 4.41 -0.46
C ASN A 30 -8.44 4.67 -0.37
N ALA A 31 -7.70 3.79 0.29
CA ALA A 31 -6.25 3.85 0.39
C ALA A 31 -5.61 2.64 -0.28
N LEU A 32 -4.51 2.88 -0.98
CA LEU A 32 -3.58 1.86 -1.43
C LEU A 32 -2.38 1.84 -0.49
N ALA A 33 -2.02 0.68 0.02
CA ALA A 33 -0.95 0.48 1.00
C ALA A 33 0.13 -0.45 0.43
N PRO A 34 1.12 0.10 -0.28
CA PRO A 34 2.23 -0.68 -0.81
C PRO A 34 3.14 -1.22 0.30
N GLY A 35 3.76 -2.37 0.03
CA GLY A 35 4.96 -2.81 0.71
C GLY A 35 6.19 -2.04 0.22
N TYR A 36 7.34 -2.71 0.20
CA TYR A 36 8.54 -2.13 -0.42
C TYR A 36 8.40 -2.16 -1.94
N ILE A 37 8.48 -0.98 -2.56
CA ILE A 37 8.54 -0.80 -4.01
C ILE A 37 9.92 -0.24 -4.37
N VAL A 38 10.55 -0.80 -5.40
CA VAL A 38 11.84 -0.33 -5.88
C VAL A 38 11.69 1.06 -6.50
N THR A 39 12.52 2.00 -6.06
CA THR A 39 12.61 3.36 -6.57
C THR A 39 14.06 3.79 -6.60
N ASP A 40 14.39 4.87 -7.30
CA ASP A 40 15.78 5.35 -7.39
C ASP A 40 16.34 5.78 -6.02
N ILE A 41 15.48 6.09 -5.04
CA ILE A 41 15.88 6.46 -3.68
C ILE A 41 16.36 5.25 -2.87
N ASN A 42 15.85 4.05 -3.15
CA ASN A 42 16.08 2.86 -2.33
C ASN A 42 16.78 1.70 -3.06
N ARG A 43 17.08 1.87 -4.36
CA ARG A 43 17.73 0.86 -5.20
C ARG A 43 19.03 0.34 -4.59
N ASP A 44 19.95 1.23 -4.26
CA ASP A 44 21.25 0.88 -3.68
C ASP A 44 21.12 0.08 -2.37
N PHE A 45 20.08 0.34 -1.57
CA PHE A 45 19.80 -0.43 -0.37
C PHE A 45 19.35 -1.86 -0.72
N PHE A 46 18.47 -2.02 -1.71
CA PHE A 46 17.98 -3.33 -2.11
C PHE A 46 19.02 -4.18 -2.86
N ASP A 47 20.04 -3.55 -3.44
CA ASP A 47 21.21 -4.23 -4.03
C ASP A 47 22.26 -4.65 -2.97
N SER A 48 22.08 -4.25 -1.69
CA SER A 48 22.97 -4.64 -0.59
C SER A 48 22.58 -5.98 0.05
N GLU A 49 23.52 -6.62 0.77
CA GLU A 49 23.23 -7.84 1.54
C GLU A 49 22.07 -7.65 2.54
N ALA A 50 21.94 -6.46 3.13
CA ALA A 50 20.84 -6.13 4.04
C ALA A 50 19.50 -6.06 3.31
N GLY A 51 19.50 -5.52 2.09
CA GLY A 51 18.34 -5.49 1.19
C GLY A 51 17.90 -6.89 0.76
N GLU A 52 18.85 -7.75 0.41
CA GLU A 52 18.57 -9.16 0.11
C GLU A 52 17.99 -9.90 1.32
N ALA A 53 18.55 -9.68 2.52
CA ALA A 53 18.06 -10.28 3.75
C ALA A 53 16.61 -9.85 4.05
N LEU A 54 16.28 -8.57 3.83
CA LEU A 54 14.92 -8.07 3.95
C LEU A 54 13.99 -8.68 2.89
N THR A 55 14.42 -8.76 1.65
CA THR A 55 13.66 -9.38 0.55
C THR A 55 13.31 -10.83 0.86
N LYS A 56 14.24 -11.57 1.48
CA LYS A 56 14.00 -12.94 1.96
C LYS A 56 12.93 -13.01 3.05
N ARG A 57 12.64 -11.94 3.79
CA ARG A 57 11.56 -11.94 4.80
C ARG A 57 10.17 -11.68 4.20
N ILE A 58 10.10 -11.14 2.98
CA ILE A 58 8.82 -10.97 2.28
C ILE A 58 8.36 -12.36 1.78
N PRO A 59 7.11 -12.79 2.05
CA PRO A 59 6.63 -14.10 1.63
C PRO A 59 6.76 -14.38 0.13
N SER A 60 6.49 -13.37 -0.72
CA SER A 60 6.69 -13.46 -2.17
C SER A 60 8.16 -13.45 -2.63
N ARG A 61 9.11 -13.25 -1.71
CA ARG A 61 10.57 -13.22 -1.93
C ARG A 61 11.02 -12.23 -3.01
N ARG A 62 10.28 -11.15 -3.19
CA ARG A 62 10.63 -10.06 -4.11
C ARG A 62 10.22 -8.70 -3.55
N ILE A 63 10.93 -7.67 -4.00
CA ILE A 63 10.49 -6.28 -3.88
C ILE A 63 9.47 -6.01 -4.99
N GLY A 64 8.48 -5.17 -4.70
CA GLY A 64 7.49 -4.76 -5.71
C GLY A 64 8.09 -3.76 -6.70
N ASP A 65 7.49 -3.69 -7.87
CA ASP A 65 7.72 -2.66 -8.89
C ASP A 65 6.46 -1.76 -8.99
N PRO A 66 6.58 -0.51 -9.46
CA PRO A 66 5.43 0.36 -9.66
C PRO A 66 4.24 -0.26 -10.42
N ALA A 67 4.47 -1.12 -11.42
CA ALA A 67 3.39 -1.74 -12.19
C ALA A 67 2.58 -2.77 -11.39
N ASP A 68 3.11 -3.29 -10.27
CA ASP A 68 2.32 -4.11 -9.33
C ASP A 68 1.14 -3.33 -8.72
N LEU A 69 1.19 -1.99 -8.75
CA LEU A 69 0.13 -1.13 -8.23
C LEU A 69 -0.97 -0.83 -9.26
N ASP A 70 -0.74 -1.08 -10.55
CA ASP A 70 -1.64 -0.67 -11.63
C ASP A 70 -3.02 -1.33 -11.50
N GLY A 71 -3.07 -2.64 -11.28
CA GLY A 71 -4.32 -3.37 -11.12
C GLY A 71 -5.19 -2.84 -9.96
N PRO A 72 -4.66 -2.80 -8.73
CA PRO A 72 -5.35 -2.20 -7.58
C PRO A 72 -5.75 -0.74 -7.79
N LEU A 73 -4.91 0.08 -8.42
CA LEU A 73 -5.22 1.48 -8.70
C LEU A 73 -6.38 1.59 -9.70
N LEU A 74 -6.35 0.84 -10.79
CA LEU A 74 -7.44 0.77 -11.77
C LEU A 74 -8.74 0.27 -11.14
N LEU A 75 -8.69 -0.72 -10.24
CA LEU A 75 -9.85 -1.18 -9.47
C LEU A 75 -10.46 -0.02 -8.67
N LEU A 76 -9.65 0.72 -7.91
CA LEU A 76 -10.13 1.80 -7.04
C LEU A 76 -10.62 3.02 -7.83
N CYS A 77 -10.06 3.28 -9.01
CA CYS A 77 -10.38 4.43 -9.86
C CYS A 77 -11.43 4.17 -10.95
N SER A 78 -11.94 2.94 -11.09
CA SER A 78 -12.93 2.57 -12.12
C SER A 78 -14.25 2.05 -11.55
N GLU A 79 -15.19 1.71 -12.44
CA GLU A 79 -16.48 1.09 -12.12
C GLU A 79 -16.35 -0.33 -11.53
N ALA A 80 -15.18 -0.96 -11.65
CA ALA A 80 -14.90 -2.23 -11.01
C ALA A 80 -14.97 -2.12 -9.47
N GLY A 81 -14.57 -0.97 -8.93
CA GLY A 81 -14.61 -0.66 -7.49
C GLY A 81 -15.79 0.21 -7.07
N ARG A 82 -16.88 0.29 -7.86
CA ARG A 82 -17.99 1.25 -7.62
C ARG A 82 -18.71 1.10 -6.26
N HIS A 83 -18.55 -0.04 -5.59
CA HIS A 83 -19.10 -0.28 -4.25
C HIS A 83 -18.02 -0.32 -3.15
N MET A 84 -16.79 0.11 -3.46
CA MET A 84 -15.68 0.19 -2.51
C MET A 84 -15.49 1.63 -2.04
N THR A 85 -15.69 1.87 -0.74
CA THR A 85 -15.31 3.10 -0.04
C THR A 85 -14.86 2.77 1.38
N GLY A 86 -13.86 3.45 1.90
CA GLY A 86 -13.23 3.21 3.20
C GLY A 86 -12.25 2.03 3.23
N ALA A 87 -11.97 1.40 2.08
CA ALA A 87 -11.07 0.26 2.00
C ALA A 87 -9.60 0.68 2.09
N VAL A 88 -8.77 -0.20 2.66
CA VAL A 88 -7.30 -0.13 2.61
C VAL A 88 -6.82 -1.38 1.89
N VAL A 89 -6.28 -1.22 0.68
CA VAL A 89 -5.83 -2.32 -0.15
C VAL A 89 -4.32 -2.47 -0.01
N ALA A 90 -3.87 -3.56 0.63
CA ALA A 90 -2.45 -3.87 0.74
C ALA A 90 -1.90 -4.47 -0.56
N VAL A 91 -0.73 -4.01 -1.01
CA VAL A 91 0.01 -4.55 -2.16
C VAL A 91 1.47 -4.70 -1.77
N ASP A 92 1.78 -5.78 -1.08
CA ASP A 92 3.03 -5.90 -0.32
C ASP A 92 3.67 -7.29 -0.38
N GLY A 93 3.17 -8.17 -1.26
CA GLY A 93 3.68 -9.53 -1.38
C GLY A 93 3.54 -10.37 -0.10
N GLY A 94 2.59 -10.01 0.78
CA GLY A 94 2.31 -10.67 2.06
C GLY A 94 3.12 -10.15 3.24
N HIS A 95 3.91 -9.07 3.08
CA HIS A 95 4.83 -8.58 4.10
C HIS A 95 4.14 -8.23 5.43
N LEU A 96 2.99 -7.55 5.40
CA LEU A 96 2.25 -7.13 6.60
C LEU A 96 1.70 -8.30 7.43
N VAL A 97 1.50 -9.46 6.81
CA VAL A 97 0.97 -10.67 7.47
C VAL A 97 2.05 -11.74 7.66
N SER A 98 3.30 -11.43 7.33
CA SER A 98 4.42 -12.32 7.61
C SER A 98 4.60 -12.43 9.12
N GLY A 99 4.23 -13.59 9.68
CA GLY A 99 4.60 -13.96 11.04
C GLY A 99 6.03 -14.49 11.03
N LEU A 100 6.93 -13.78 11.73
CA LEU A 100 8.41 -13.96 11.80
C LEU A 100 9.19 -13.10 10.79
#